data_AF-A0A530ZLX6-F1
#
_entry.id   AF-A0A530ZLX6-F1
#
_cell.length_a   1.000
_cell.length_b   1.000
_cell.length_c   1.000
_cell.angle_alpha   90.00
_cell.angle_beta   90.00
_cell.angle_gamma   90.00
#
_symmetry.space_group_name_H-M   'P 1'
#
loop_
_entity.id
_entity.type
_entity.pdbx_description
1 polymer ?
#
loop_
_entity_poly.entity_id
_entity_poly.type
_entity_poly.pdbx_seq_one_letter_code
_entity_poly.pdbx_strand_id
1 'polypeptide(L)' 'MPVKIDGFLKVPDIKGPSVRDGHEDEIEVHGV' A
#
# COMPACT_ATOMS: atom_id res chain seq x y z
N MET A 1 -11.96 -8.75 11.20
CA MET A 1 -10.85 -9.60 10.70
C MET A 1 -9.79 -8.65 10.19
N PRO A 2 -8.54 -8.64 10.69
CA PRO A 2 -7.55 -7.69 10.21
C PRO A 2 -7.24 -8.02 8.76
N VAL A 3 -7.40 -7.03 7.88
CA VAL A 3 -6.99 -7.13 6.48
C VAL A 3 -5.47 -7.30 6.51
N LYS A 4 -4.97 -8.47 6.08
CA LYS A 4 -3.53 -8.73 6.04
C LYS A 4 -2.97 -8.02 4.82
N ILE A 5 -2.15 -7.01 5.06
CA ILE A 5 -1.36 -6.36 4.01
C ILE A 5 -0.05 -7.15 3.90
N ASP A 6 0.19 -7.68 2.71
CA ASP A 6 1.37 -8.50 2.40
C ASP A 6 2.54 -7.63 1.93
N GLY A 7 2.29 -6.40 1.49
CA GLY A 7 3.35 -5.45 1.19
C GLY A 7 2.85 -4.12 0.63
N PHE A 8 3.81 -3.29 0.24
CA PHE A 8 3.58 -1.99 -0.40
C PHE A 8 4.30 -1.94 -1.74
N LEU A 9 3.63 -1.39 -2.76
CA LEU A 9 4.22 -1.14 -4.07
C LEU A 9 4.27 0.36 -4.34
N LYS A 10 5.47 0.89 -4.54
CA LYS A 10 5.69 2.26 -4.99
C LYS A 10 5.88 2.29 -6.49
N VAL A 11 5.02 3.04 -7.18
CA VAL A 11 5.17 3.29 -8.62
C VAL A 11 5.50 4.77 -8.81
N PRO A 12 6.63 5.12 -9.45
CA PRO A 12 6.90 6.50 -9.79
C PRO A 12 5.77 7.04 -10.67
N ASP A 13 5.27 8.24 -10.35
CA ASP A 13 4.16 8.94 -11.02
C ASP A 13 2.73 8.43 -10.72
N ILE A 14 2.54 7.45 -9.83
CA ILE A 14 1.21 7.03 -9.35
C ILE A 14 1.12 7.19 -7.84
N LYS A 15 0.18 8.01 -7.38
CA LYS A 15 -0.18 8.09 -5.96
C LYS A 15 -1.09 6.92 -5.61
N GLY A 16 -0.55 5.97 -4.86
CA GLY A 16 -1.32 4.87 -4.32
C GLY A 16 -2.24 5.31 -3.17
N PRO A 17 -3.30 4.54 -2.88
CA PRO A 17 -4.29 4.88 -1.87
C PRO A 17 -3.80 4.70 -0.42
N SER A 18 -2.57 4.23 -0.20
CA SER A 18 -2.04 3.99 1.14
C SER A 18 -1.93 5.30 1.92
N VAL A 19 -2.49 5.26 3.14
CA VAL A 19 -2.43 6.32 4.15
C VAL A 19 -1.64 5.88 5.39
N ARG A 20 -0.83 4.82 5.25
CA ARG A 20 -0.06 4.26 6.36
C ARG A 20 1.21 5.06 6.58
N ASP A 21 1.52 5.32 7.84
CA ASP A 21 2.70 6.09 8.26
C ASP A 21 3.99 5.51 7.64
N GLY A 22 4.68 6.32 6.83
CA GLY A 22 5.89 5.92 6.08
C GLY A 22 5.66 5.27 4.70
N HIS A 23 4.40 4.99 4.33
CA HIS A 23 3.98 4.38 3.06
C HIS A 23 2.88 5.21 2.38
N GLU A 24 2.86 6.52 2.63
CA GLU A 24 1.92 7.45 2.00
C GLU A 24 2.16 7.49 0.49
N ASP A 25 1.09 7.54 -0.30
CA ASP A 25 1.12 7.45 -1.76
C ASP A 25 1.62 6.09 -2.32
N GLU A 26 1.72 5.03 -1.51
CA GLU A 26 2.03 3.67 -1.99
C GLU A 26 0.76 2.83 -2.19
N ILE A 27 0.87 1.71 -2.91
CA ILE A 27 -0.25 0.80 -3.15
C ILE A 27 -0.17 -0.34 -2.14
N GLU A 28 -1.21 -0.53 -1.34
CA GLU A 28 -1.32 -1.63 -0.37
C GLU A 28 -1.64 -2.94 -1.10
N VAL A 29 -0.70 -3.88 -1.09
CA VAL A 29 -0.86 -5.20 -1.70
C VAL A 29 -1.39 -6.16 -0.63
N HIS A 30 -2.57 -6.72 -0.91
CA HIS A 30 -3.19 -7.78 -0.11
C HIS A 30 -3.01 -9.09 -0.87
N GLY A 31 -2.24 -10.01 -0.32
CA GLY A 31 -2.07 -11.36 -0.83
C GLY A 31 -3.37 -12.15 -0.65
N VAL A 32 -3.83 -12.75 -1.74
CA VAL A 32 -4.99 -13.65 -1.78
C VAL A 32 -4.65 -15.03 -1.24
#